data_AF-A0A7G8WGS1-F1
#
_entry.id   AF-A0A7G8WGS1-F1
#
_cell.length_a   1.000
_cell.length_b   1.000
_cell.length_c   1.000
_cell.angle_alpha   90.00
_cell.angle_beta   90.00
_cell.angle_gamma   90.00
#
_symmetry.space_group_name_H-M   'P 1'
#
loop_
_entity.id
_entity.type
_entity.pdbx_description
1 polymer ?
#
loop_
_entity_poly.entity_id
_entity_poly.type
_entity_poly.pdbx_seq_one_letter_code
_entity_poly.pdbx_strand_id
1 'polypeptide(L)'
;MCTSATPRRGSSPSGGSTAALLVSLSDHEAFGMVPPEAVCAGARVVLSDIPAHREIVRDFLGPAAICLPSGDADALAKAIQEQLWQPGRVHAELPDWSEVARRTVEVYLRRPDRDHRVNSSSMEKDGIR
;
A
#
# COMPACT_ATOMS: atom_id res chain seq x y z
N MET A 1 -18.67 -29.80 -8.27
CA MET A 1 -17.24 -30.16 -8.29
C MET A 1 -16.50 -29.12 -7.46
N CYS A 2 -16.16 -29.48 -6.22
CA CYS A 2 -15.37 -28.66 -5.31
C CYS A 2 -13.92 -28.57 -5.82
N THR A 3 -13.41 -27.37 -6.04
CA THR A 3 -11.97 -27.12 -6.15
C THR A 3 -11.47 -26.58 -4.82
N SER A 4 -10.60 -27.37 -4.22
CA SER A 4 -9.91 -27.27 -2.94
C SER A 4 -9.28 -25.90 -2.66
N ALA A 5 -9.69 -25.27 -1.57
CA ALA A 5 -8.93 -24.24 -0.90
C ALA A 5 -7.76 -24.90 -0.14
N THR A 6 -6.53 -24.66 -0.58
CA THR A 6 -5.32 -25.08 0.12
C THR A 6 -5.19 -24.29 1.43
N PRO A 7 -5.09 -24.95 2.60
CA PRO A 7 -4.87 -24.24 3.85
C PRO A 7 -3.45 -23.67 3.87
N ARG A 8 -3.31 -22.34 4.04
CA ARG A 8 -2.00 -21.70 4.25
C ARG A 8 -1.40 -22.23 5.56
N ARG A 9 -0.27 -22.93 5.44
CA ARG A 9 0.56 -23.35 6.58
C ARG A 9 1.11 -22.12 7.30
N GLY A 10 0.76 -22.00 8.57
CA GLY A 10 1.60 -21.53 9.67
C GLY A 10 2.28 -20.16 9.55
N SER A 11 1.69 -19.16 10.19
CA SER A 11 2.46 -18.14 10.90
C SER A 11 2.14 -18.24 12.39
N SER A 12 3.20 -18.34 13.20
CA SER A 12 3.18 -18.37 14.67
C SER A 12 2.32 -17.24 15.26
N PRO A 13 1.64 -17.41 16.41
CA PRO A 13 0.80 -16.37 17.02
C PRO A 13 1.58 -15.13 17.56
N SER A 14 2.88 -15.03 17.30
CA SER A 14 3.79 -13.99 17.79
C SER A 14 4.30 -13.01 16.71
N GLY A 15 3.84 -13.09 15.45
CA GLY A 15 4.29 -12.21 14.38
C GLY A 15 3.66 -10.81 14.41
N GLY A 16 3.79 -10.10 15.53
CA GLY A 16 3.37 -8.70 15.63
C GLY A 16 4.53 -7.76 15.31
N SER A 17 4.23 -6.61 14.73
CA SER A 17 5.15 -5.46 14.62
C SER A 17 5.85 -5.22 15.96
N THR A 18 7.15 -4.90 15.91
CA THR A 18 7.90 -4.46 17.10
C THR A 18 7.48 -3.06 17.56
N ALA A 19 6.86 -2.28 16.67
CA ALA A 19 6.28 -0.98 16.98
C ALA A 19 4.74 -1.08 17.04
N ALA A 20 4.13 -0.50 18.06
CA ALA A 20 2.66 -0.44 18.19
C ALA A 20 2.03 0.62 17.26
N LEU A 21 2.81 1.62 16.84
CA LEU A 21 2.34 2.78 16.08
C LEU A 21 3.41 3.22 15.07
N LEU A 22 2.99 3.52 13.85
CA LEU A 22 3.75 4.29 12.87
C LEU A 22 3.22 5.73 12.82
N VAL A 23 4.14 6.69 12.78
CA VAL A 23 3.81 8.11 12.54
C VAL A 23 4.51 8.54 11.26
N SER A 24 3.75 9.05 10.28
CA SER A 24 4.28 9.57 9.01
C SER A 24 3.70 10.94 8.70
N LEU A 25 4.50 11.99 8.88
CA LEU A 25 4.09 13.39 8.70
C LEU A 25 4.71 13.99 7.44
N SER A 26 4.60 13.26 6.32
CA SER A 26 5.11 13.69 5.02
C SER A 26 4.36 14.91 4.48
N ASP A 27 5.07 15.85 3.85
CA ASP A 27 4.44 16.92 3.06
C ASP A 27 3.96 16.39 1.69
N HIS A 28 4.67 15.42 1.13
CA HIS A 28 4.37 14.78 -0.14
C HIS A 28 4.69 13.28 -0.05
N GLU A 29 3.82 12.46 -0.63
CA GLU A 29 3.96 10.99 -0.65
C GLU A 29 3.56 10.48 -2.03
N ALA A 30 4.31 9.50 -2.55
CA ALA A 30 4.13 9.01 -3.91
C ALA A 30 3.05 7.92 -3.97
N PHE A 31 3.36 6.75 -3.41
CA PHE A 31 2.45 5.59 -3.42
C PHE A 31 1.77 5.37 -2.08
N GLY A 32 2.38 5.82 -0.96
CA GLY A 32 1.79 5.63 0.36
C GLY A 32 1.71 4.17 0.80
N MET A 33 2.71 3.35 0.45
CA MET A 33 2.74 1.91 0.81
C MET A 33 3.17 1.64 2.26
N VAL A 34 3.91 2.56 2.88
CA VAL A 34 4.43 2.38 4.25
C VAL A 34 3.29 2.24 5.29
N PRO A 35 2.21 3.05 5.25
CA PRO A 35 1.11 2.89 6.21
C PRO A 35 0.36 1.54 6.08
N PRO A 36 -0.03 1.07 4.88
CA PRO A 36 -0.58 -0.27 4.71
C PRO A 36 0.32 -1.41 5.20
N GLU A 37 1.64 -1.31 5.00
CA GLU A 37 2.60 -2.29 5.50
C GLU A 37 2.62 -2.33 7.03
N ALA A 38 2.62 -1.17 7.68
CA ALA A 38 2.58 -1.07 9.13
C ALA A 38 1.28 -1.67 9.71
N VAL A 39 0.13 -1.40 9.09
CA VAL A 39 -1.15 -2.00 9.50
C VAL A 39 -1.16 -3.50 9.30
N CYS A 40 -0.61 -4.02 8.18
CA CYS A 40 -0.45 -5.46 7.97
C CYS A 40 0.45 -6.11 9.02
N ALA A 41 1.47 -5.39 9.51
CA ALA A 41 2.31 -5.83 10.63
C ALA A 41 1.59 -5.71 11.99
N GLY A 42 0.40 -5.12 12.04
CA GLY A 42 -0.41 -4.97 13.25
C GLY A 42 -0.21 -3.66 14.01
N ALA A 43 0.49 -2.69 13.42
CA ALA A 43 0.65 -1.35 13.99
C ALA A 43 -0.49 -0.42 13.54
N ARG A 44 -0.95 0.46 14.44
CA ARG A 44 -1.81 1.59 14.06
C ARG A 44 -0.98 2.67 13.35
N VAL A 45 -1.63 3.59 12.64
CA VAL A 45 -0.91 4.65 11.92
C VAL A 45 -1.50 6.04 12.17
N VAL A 46 -0.62 7.03 12.29
CA VAL A 46 -0.94 8.46 12.37
C VAL A 46 -0.27 9.16 11.20
N LEU A 47 -1.04 9.83 10.36
CA LEU A 47 -0.61 10.33 9.06
C LEU A 47 -0.85 11.84 8.92
N SER A 48 -0.01 12.53 8.15
CA SER A 48 -0.31 13.89 7.70
C SER A 48 -1.54 13.90 6.79
N ASP A 49 -2.32 14.97 6.86
CA ASP A 49 -3.56 15.12 6.10
C ASP A 49 -3.32 15.59 4.65
N ILE A 50 -2.71 14.72 3.85
CA ILE A 50 -2.39 14.93 2.42
C ILE A 50 -3.24 14.02 1.52
N PRO A 51 -3.43 14.36 0.22
CA PRO A 51 -4.26 13.57 -0.70
C PRO A 51 -3.92 12.08 -0.75
N ALA A 52 -2.63 11.73 -0.83
CA ALA A 52 -2.17 10.34 -0.89
C ALA A 52 -2.55 9.54 0.37
N HIS A 53 -2.39 10.11 1.57
CA HIS A 53 -2.80 9.46 2.81
C HIS A 53 -4.32 9.31 2.90
N ARG A 54 -5.08 10.34 2.54
CA ARG A 54 -6.55 10.29 2.54
C ARG A 54 -7.09 9.17 1.65
N GLU A 55 -6.52 9.00 0.46
CA GLU A 55 -6.86 7.91 -0.46
C GLU A 55 -6.63 6.54 0.18
N ILE A 56 -5.43 6.31 0.70
CA ILE A 56 -5.06 5.04 1.33
C ILE A 56 -5.91 4.74 2.57
N VAL A 57 -6.18 5.73 3.41
CA VAL A 57 -7.02 5.55 4.60
C VAL A 57 -8.44 5.19 4.21
N ARG A 58 -9.03 5.90 3.24
CA ARG A 58 -10.38 5.64 2.76
C ARG A 58 -10.51 4.25 2.14
N ASP A 59 -9.54 3.84 1.32
CA ASP A 59 -9.69 2.68 0.47
C ASP A 59 -9.18 1.37 1.12
N PHE A 60 -8.24 1.45 2.09
CA PHE A 60 -7.56 0.26 2.60
C PHE A 60 -7.42 0.16 4.12
N LEU A 61 -7.28 1.28 4.85
CA LEU A 61 -6.91 1.23 6.28
C LEU A 61 -8.08 1.48 7.24
N GLY A 62 -9.09 2.24 6.81
CA GLY A 62 -10.24 2.61 7.62
C GLY A 62 -9.83 3.06 9.04
N PRO A 63 -10.35 2.42 10.10
CA PRO A 63 -10.14 2.84 11.50
C PRO A 63 -8.73 2.52 12.04
N ALA A 64 -7.88 1.84 11.28
CA ALA A 64 -6.49 1.59 11.67
C ALA A 64 -5.61 2.84 11.56
N ALA A 65 -6.12 3.89 10.90
CA ALA A 65 -5.40 5.10 10.56
C ALA A 65 -6.17 6.36 10.95
N ILE A 66 -5.45 7.42 11.29
CA ILE A 66 -5.99 8.78 11.39
C ILE A 66 -5.11 9.76 10.62
N CYS A 67 -5.74 10.75 9.99
CA CYS A 67 -5.07 11.86 9.33
C CYS A 67 -5.28 13.14 10.14
N LEU A 68 -4.22 13.93 10.30
CA LEU A 68 -4.29 15.25 10.93
C LEU A 68 -3.46 16.29 10.16
N PRO A 69 -3.84 17.57 10.21
CA PRO A 69 -3.03 18.64 9.64
C PRO A 69 -1.62 18.66 10.24
N SER A 70 -0.62 18.93 9.40
CA SER A 70 0.76 19.15 9.85
C SER A 70 0.87 20.47 10.62
N GLY A 71 1.82 20.54 11.55
CA GLY A 71 2.18 21.78 12.26
C GLY A 71 1.55 21.97 13.64
N ASP A 72 0.74 21.03 14.11
CA ASP A 72 0.18 21.03 15.46
C ASP A 72 0.76 19.88 16.31
N ALA A 73 1.74 20.20 17.15
CA ALA A 73 2.43 19.22 17.99
C ALA A 73 1.53 18.66 19.10
N ASP A 74 0.61 19.45 19.64
CA ASP A 74 -0.31 19.02 20.70
C ASP A 74 -1.38 18.09 20.14
N ALA A 75 -1.92 18.40 18.97
CA ALA A 75 -2.83 17.52 18.25
C ALA A 75 -2.14 16.19 17.88
N LEU A 76 -0.88 16.23 17.44
CA LEU A 76 -0.10 15.04 17.16
C LEU A 76 0.11 14.19 18.41
N ALA A 77 0.53 14.80 19.52
CA ALA A 77 0.75 14.08 20.77
C ALA A 77 -0.54 13.40 21.27
N LYS A 78 -1.66 14.11 21.19
CA LYS A 78 -2.98 13.57 21.51
C LYS A 78 -3.36 12.40 20.60
N ALA A 79 -3.18 12.55 19.28
CA ALA A 79 -3.45 11.52 18.29
C ALA A 79 -2.62 10.23 18.55
N ILE A 80 -1.34 10.40 18.87
CA ILE A 80 -0.44 9.28 19.24
C ILE A 80 -0.96 8.56 20.48
N GLN A 81 -1.28 9.31 21.53
CA GLN A 81 -1.81 8.72 22.77
C GLN A 81 -3.11 7.95 22.50
N GLU A 82 -4.08 8.59 21.85
CA GLU A 82 -5.37 7.97 21.53
C GLU A 82 -5.18 6.66 20.78
N GLN A 83 -4.35 6.61 19.73
CA GLN A 83 -4.10 5.39 18.98
C GLN A 83 -3.42 4.29 19.81
N LEU A 84 -2.48 4.64 20.71
CA LEU A 84 -1.84 3.67 21.59
C LEU A 84 -2.80 3.04 22.61
N TRP A 85 -3.86 3.77 23.01
CA TRP A 85 -4.86 3.29 23.96
C TRP A 85 -6.04 2.55 23.31
N GLN A 86 -6.15 2.56 21.98
CA GLN A 86 -7.24 1.86 21.29
C GLN A 86 -7.08 0.33 21.42
N PRO A 87 -8.08 -0.38 21.98
CA PRO A 87 -8.03 -1.83 22.10
C PRO A 87 -8.18 -2.51 20.72
N GLY A 88 -7.78 -3.78 20.65
CA GLY A 88 -8.00 -4.63 19.49
C GLY A 88 -6.88 -4.62 18.45
N ARG A 89 -6.85 -5.67 17.61
CA ARG A 89 -5.92 -5.77 16.49
C ARG A 89 -6.45 -4.95 15.31
N VAL A 90 -5.54 -4.31 14.60
CA VAL A 90 -5.83 -3.67 13.32
C VAL A 90 -5.53 -4.61 12.17
N HIS A 91 -6.21 -4.40 11.04
CA HIS A 91 -5.97 -5.08 9.78
C HIS A 91 -6.19 -4.10 8.64
N ALA A 92 -5.46 -4.29 7.54
CA ALA A 92 -5.68 -3.58 6.30
C ALA A 92 -6.36 -4.52 5.30
N GLU A 93 -7.26 -3.98 4.49
CA GLU A 93 -7.93 -4.73 3.43
C GLU A 93 -7.22 -4.48 2.10
N LEU A 94 -6.11 -5.16 1.87
CA LEU A 94 -5.32 -5.01 0.64
C LEU A 94 -5.61 -6.12 -0.36
N PRO A 95 -5.59 -5.82 -1.68
CA PRO A 95 -5.60 -6.86 -2.70
C PRO A 95 -4.33 -7.71 -2.58
N ASP A 96 -4.47 -9.03 -2.80
CA ASP A 96 -3.31 -9.89 -2.84
C ASP A 96 -2.50 -9.69 -4.13
N TRP A 97 -1.21 -10.03 -4.09
CA TRP A 97 -0.32 -9.84 -5.24
C TRP A 97 -0.78 -10.56 -6.51
N SER A 98 -1.46 -11.70 -6.38
CA SER A 98 -2.00 -12.45 -7.53
C SER A 98 -3.15 -11.66 -8.18
N GLU A 99 -4.00 -11.04 -7.37
CA GLU A 99 -5.04 -10.14 -7.87
C GLU A 99 -4.45 -8.89 -8.54
N VAL A 100 -3.47 -8.24 -7.92
CA VAL A 100 -2.78 -7.08 -8.52
C VAL A 100 -2.15 -7.47 -9.86
N ALA A 101 -1.44 -8.60 -9.91
CA ALA A 101 -0.84 -9.12 -11.14
C ALA A 101 -1.90 -9.41 -12.23
N ARG A 102 -3.01 -10.05 -11.88
CA ARG A 102 -4.12 -10.32 -12.80
C ARG A 102 -4.69 -9.02 -13.38
N ARG A 103 -5.04 -8.05 -12.52
CA ARG A 103 -5.57 -6.74 -12.95
C ARG A 103 -4.59 -5.99 -13.84
N THR A 104 -3.30 -6.11 -13.54
CA THR A 104 -2.22 -5.49 -14.33
C THR A 104 -2.15 -6.12 -15.73
N VAL A 105 -2.18 -7.45 -15.82
CA VAL A 105 -2.22 -8.18 -17.10
C VAL A 105 -3.47 -7.81 -17.91
N GLU A 106 -4.63 -7.65 -17.28
CA GLU A 106 -5.85 -7.22 -17.96
C GLU A 106 -5.70 -5.87 -18.64
N VAL A 107 -5.00 -4.91 -18.05
CA VAL A 107 -4.70 -3.62 -18.70
C VAL A 107 -3.81 -3.82 -19.94
N TYR A 108 -2.79 -4.66 -19.85
CA TYR A 108 -1.91 -4.97 -21.00
C TYR A 108 -2.65 -5.68 -22.14
N LEU A 109 -3.60 -6.56 -21.81
CA LEU A 109 -4.39 -7.32 -22.77
C LEU A 109 -5.59 -6.53 -23.31
N ARG A 110 -6.04 -5.48 -22.61
CA ARG A 110 -7.08 -4.55 -23.06
C ARG A 110 -6.53 -3.61 -24.15
N ARG A 111 -6.14 -4.20 -25.28
CA ARG A 111 -5.83 -3.46 -26.50
C ARG A 111 -7.13 -3.18 -27.28
N PRO A 112 -7.48 -1.93 -27.56
CA PRO A 112 -8.10 -1.63 -28.84
C PRO A 112 -7.06 -1.91 -29.93
N ASP A 113 -7.48 -2.57 -31.01
CA ASP A 113 -6.65 -2.95 -32.15
C ASP A 113 -5.71 -1.80 -32.57
N ARG A 114 -4.43 -1.94 -32.28
CA ARG A 114 -3.36 -1.11 -32.81
C ARG A 114 -2.29 -2.03 -33.32
N ASP A 115 -2.30 -2.15 -34.63
CA ASP A 115 -1.26 -2.73 -35.47
C ASP A 115 0.08 -2.05 -35.14
N HIS A 116 0.81 -2.60 -34.17
CA HIS A 116 2.16 -2.17 -33.79
C HIS A 116 3.07 -3.36 -33.99
N ARG A 117 3.48 -3.54 -35.25
CA ARG A 117 4.73 -4.22 -35.56
C ARG A 117 5.82 -3.46 -34.81
N VAL A 118 6.43 -4.10 -33.81
CA VAL A 118 7.68 -3.62 -33.23
C VAL A 118 8.71 -3.72 -34.36
N ASN A 119 8.87 -2.65 -35.14
CA ASN A 119 9.93 -2.58 -36.12
C ASN A 119 11.24 -2.56 -35.34
N SER A 120 11.95 -3.68 -35.37
CA SER A 120 13.35 -3.76 -34.98
C SER A 120 14.12 -2.81 -35.89
N SER A 121 14.35 -1.58 -35.46
CA SER A 121 15.31 -0.70 -36.12
C SER A 121 16.69 -1.30 -35.88
N SER A 122 17.18 -2.08 -36.86
CA SER A 122 18.60 -2.39 -36.96
C SER A 122 19.35 -1.06 -36.99
N MET A 123 20.05 -0.75 -35.90
CA MET A 123 21.11 0.26 -35.93
C MET A 123 22.23 -0.28 -36.81
N GLU A 124 22.14 0.00 -38.11
CA GLU A 124 23.26 -0.06 -39.04
C GLU A 124 24.29 0.98 -38.58
N LYS A 125 25.44 0.51 -38.07
CA LYS A 125 26.56 1.37 -37.71
C LYS A 125 27.30 1.77 -38.98
N ASP A 126 26.78 2.76 -39.69
CA ASP A 126 27.48 3.36 -40.81
C ASP A 126 28.58 4.32 -40.33
N GLY A 127 29.82 3.92 -40.62
CA GLY A 127 30.87 4.81 -41.11
C GLY A 127 31.39 5.91 -40.18
N ILE A 128 32.38 5.56 -39.35
CA ILE A 128 33.46 6.51 -39.03
C ILE A 128 34.60 6.21 -40.00
N ARG A 129 34.79 7.10 -40.98
CA ARG A 129 36.06 7.27 -41.70
C ARG A 129 36.81 8.42 -41.07
#